data_AF-A0A3S0SPY5-F1
#
_entry.id   AF-A0A3S0SPY5-F1
#
_cell.length_a   1.000
_cell.length_b   1.000
_cell.length_c   1.000
_cell.angle_alpha   90.00
_cell.angle_beta   90.00
_cell.angle_gamma   90.00
#
_symmetry.space_group_name_H-M   'P 1'
#
loop_
_entity.id
_entity.type
_entity.pdbx_description
1 polymer ?
#
loop_
_entity_poly.entity_id
_entity_poly.type
_entity_poly.pdbx_seq_one_letter_code
_entity_poly.pdbx_strand_id
1 'polypeptide(L)'
;MIETKSPVDHNEASPGEDGEKPGADIAFPYDRMTVEQFRRRFPRARWNDDRKAWFVPGRTASRRIGRWLAELEAEADAHADAKGRDAFVFDPIDSPYLQLGKTGFRIRTPYSKTVVDELREVPFSRWDGDLRIWHVPFRSYEELRRRWPDIEAAARRNEPEERRRRAEERKGSEQDIRSRLRSAERRRRRYPLLSHDLPPIGRPVAITYGIVVFTEISGELVAAEVVADFYPDVTEDHVWGYWRQPTLEELVRTWPAKRSPGGDIAWWLPTIEELRPARRTARSREAKRRAKTP
;
A
#
# COMPACT_ATOMS: atom_id res chain seq x y z
N MET A 1 -40.21 -7.84 -47.92
CA MET A 1 -39.78 -7.53 -46.54
C MET A 1 -38.59 -6.59 -46.63
N ILE A 2 -38.76 -5.36 -46.09
CA ILE A 2 -37.76 -4.45 -45.48
C ILE A 2 -36.62 -3.95 -46.41
N GLU A 3 -36.79 -2.80 -47.06
CA GLU A 3 -36.26 -1.43 -46.70
C GLU A 3 -34.80 -1.18 -47.13
N THR A 4 -34.58 -0.42 -48.22
CA THR A 4 -34.22 1.03 -48.29
C THR A 4 -32.75 1.36 -47.96
N LYS A 5 -31.98 1.76 -48.99
CA LYS A 5 -31.11 2.95 -48.95
C LYS A 5 -30.50 3.27 -50.33
N SER A 6 -30.84 4.45 -50.81
CA SER A 6 -30.09 5.29 -51.75
C SER A 6 -30.00 6.68 -51.09
N PRO A 7 -29.25 7.66 -51.62
CA PRO A 7 -27.85 7.64 -52.09
C PRO A 7 -27.08 8.90 -51.56
N VAL A 8 -26.08 9.35 -52.32
CA VAL A 8 -25.48 10.70 -52.39
C VAL A 8 -24.09 10.85 -51.77
N ASP A 9 -23.11 10.67 -52.65
CA ASP A 9 -21.90 11.49 -52.70
C ASP A 9 -22.24 12.72 -53.57
N HIS A 10 -21.90 13.94 -53.14
CA HIS A 10 -21.54 15.08 -54.00
C HIS A 10 -20.91 16.18 -53.12
N ASN A 11 -19.64 16.39 -53.35
CA ASN A 11 -18.82 17.51 -52.90
C ASN A 11 -19.32 18.82 -53.55
N GLU A 12 -19.83 19.75 -52.75
CA GLU A 12 -19.99 21.15 -53.14
C GLU A 12 -19.59 22.03 -51.95
N ALA A 13 -18.53 22.81 -52.13
CA ALA A 13 -18.05 23.80 -51.18
C ALA A 13 -18.76 25.15 -51.37
N SER A 14 -18.74 25.93 -50.28
CA SER A 14 -18.94 27.39 -50.14
C SER A 14 -20.32 27.91 -49.70
N PRO A 15 -20.39 29.12 -49.09
CA PRO A 15 -19.49 29.69 -48.08
C PRO A 15 -20.27 30.42 -46.94
N GLY A 16 -19.67 30.50 -45.75
CA GLY A 16 -20.28 31.18 -44.59
C GLY A 16 -19.33 31.29 -43.42
N GLU A 17 -18.13 31.84 -43.66
CA GLU A 17 -17.23 32.28 -42.61
C GLU A 17 -17.85 33.45 -41.82
N ASP A 18 -18.52 33.14 -40.71
CA ASP A 18 -18.55 34.04 -39.56
C ASP A 18 -17.47 33.55 -38.59
N GLY A 19 -16.28 34.16 -38.70
CA GLY A 19 -15.05 33.71 -38.05
C GLY A 19 -15.26 33.22 -36.62
N GLU A 20 -14.87 31.97 -36.37
CA GLU A 20 -14.82 31.36 -35.03
C GLU A 20 -14.08 32.30 -34.10
N LYS A 21 -14.84 33.12 -33.36
CA LYS A 21 -14.27 34.00 -32.36
C LYS A 21 -13.62 33.08 -31.33
N PRO A 22 -12.29 33.11 -31.18
CA PRO A 22 -11.62 32.18 -30.28
C PRO A 22 -12.16 32.41 -28.87
N GLY A 23 -12.60 31.36 -28.20
CA GLY A 23 -13.27 31.43 -26.90
C GLY A 23 -13.39 30.04 -26.27
N ALA A 24 -13.95 29.99 -25.07
CA ALA A 24 -14.12 28.75 -24.33
C ALA A 24 -15.47 28.73 -23.61
N ASP A 25 -16.08 27.57 -23.56
CA ASP A 25 -17.29 27.27 -22.82
C ASP A 25 -16.98 26.78 -21.40
N ILE A 26 -17.86 27.12 -20.47
CA ILE A 26 -17.83 26.65 -19.09
C ILE A 26 -19.26 26.36 -18.63
N ALA A 27 -19.44 25.20 -18.00
CA ALA A 27 -20.68 24.81 -17.32
C ALA A 27 -20.38 24.60 -15.84
N PHE A 28 -21.23 25.13 -14.96
CA PHE A 28 -21.21 24.91 -13.53
C PHE A 28 -22.65 24.91 -13.00
N PRO A 29 -22.93 24.28 -11.84
CA PRO A 29 -24.26 24.26 -11.24
C PRO A 29 -24.82 25.68 -11.05
N TYR A 30 -26.13 25.87 -11.24
CA TYR A 30 -26.76 27.17 -11.08
C TYR A 30 -26.76 27.58 -9.60
N ASP A 31 -25.79 28.42 -9.22
CA ASP A 31 -25.76 29.13 -7.95
C ASP A 31 -25.77 30.63 -8.22
N ARG A 32 -26.71 31.33 -7.57
CA ARG A 32 -26.94 32.77 -7.77
C ARG A 32 -25.69 33.58 -7.43
N MET A 33 -24.96 33.21 -6.38
CA MET A 33 -23.72 33.88 -6.00
C MET A 33 -22.60 33.62 -7.01
N THR A 34 -22.41 32.36 -7.43
CA THR A 34 -21.41 31.99 -8.43
C THR A 34 -21.67 32.67 -9.78
N VAL A 35 -22.93 32.79 -10.22
CA VAL A 35 -23.30 33.48 -11.47
C VAL A 35 -23.04 34.98 -11.39
N GLU A 36 -23.35 35.64 -10.26
CA GLU A 36 -23.06 37.06 -10.06
C GLU A 36 -21.54 37.36 -10.07
N GLN A 37 -20.75 36.53 -9.38
CA GLN A 37 -19.29 36.63 -9.40
C GLN A 37 -18.72 36.38 -10.80
N PHE A 38 -19.24 35.37 -11.52
CA PHE A 38 -18.85 35.07 -12.89
C PHE A 38 -19.14 36.25 -13.82
N ARG A 39 -20.33 36.86 -13.74
CA ARG A 39 -20.70 38.03 -14.54
C ARG A 39 -19.84 39.25 -14.21
N ARG A 40 -19.46 39.45 -12.94
CA ARG A 40 -18.52 40.52 -12.54
C ARG A 40 -17.12 40.30 -13.12
N ARG A 41 -16.65 39.05 -13.15
CA ARG A 41 -15.30 38.68 -13.63
C ARG A 41 -15.19 38.58 -15.16
N PHE A 42 -16.28 38.20 -15.82
CA PHE A 42 -16.41 38.06 -17.27
C PHE A 42 -17.64 38.81 -17.79
N PRO A 43 -17.60 40.17 -17.86
CA PRO A 43 -18.76 40.98 -18.26
C PRO A 43 -19.23 40.75 -19.70
N ARG A 44 -18.35 40.17 -20.55
CA ARG A 44 -18.63 39.86 -21.95
C ARG A 44 -19.02 38.40 -22.18
N ALA A 45 -19.17 37.61 -21.13
CA ALA A 45 -19.62 36.22 -21.26
C ALA A 45 -21.09 36.17 -21.68
N ARG A 46 -21.46 35.18 -22.49
CA ARG A 46 -22.83 35.00 -22.99
C ARG A 46 -23.33 33.59 -22.68
N TRP A 47 -24.57 33.47 -22.25
CA TRP A 47 -25.22 32.16 -22.13
C TRP A 47 -25.50 31.62 -23.53
N ASN A 48 -25.18 30.36 -23.76
CA ASN A 48 -25.58 29.61 -24.95
C ASN A 48 -26.55 28.51 -24.50
N ASP A 49 -27.79 28.59 -24.97
CA ASP A 49 -28.86 27.69 -24.54
C ASP A 49 -28.71 26.28 -25.13
N ASP A 50 -28.25 26.18 -26.38
CA ASP A 50 -28.01 24.90 -27.07
C ASP A 50 -26.96 24.05 -26.35
N ARG A 51 -25.92 24.72 -25.83
CA ARG A 51 -24.81 24.07 -25.11
C ARG A 51 -24.99 24.03 -23.59
N LYS A 52 -26.04 24.69 -23.08
CA LYS A 52 -26.29 24.90 -21.63
C LYS A 52 -25.03 25.37 -20.87
N ALA A 53 -24.27 26.27 -21.49
CA ALA A 53 -22.97 26.70 -21.00
C ALA A 53 -22.75 28.20 -21.26
N TRP A 54 -21.89 28.80 -20.44
CA TRP A 54 -21.42 30.18 -20.65
C TRP A 54 -20.26 30.20 -21.62
N PHE A 55 -20.37 30.97 -22.69
CA PHE A 55 -19.28 31.25 -23.62
C PHE A 55 -18.51 32.50 -23.21
N VAL A 56 -17.21 32.36 -22.98
CA VAL A 56 -16.29 33.47 -22.71
C VAL A 56 -15.46 33.77 -23.97
N PRO A 57 -15.54 35.00 -24.52
CA PRO A 57 -14.76 35.36 -25.70
C PRO A 57 -13.28 35.63 -25.37
N GLY A 58 -12.38 35.21 -26.28
CA GLY A 58 -10.94 35.50 -26.30
C GLY A 58 -10.07 34.24 -26.36
N ARG A 59 -8.90 34.32 -27.02
CA ARG A 59 -7.92 33.21 -27.14
C ARG A 59 -7.42 32.65 -25.80
N THR A 60 -7.45 33.45 -24.73
CA THR A 60 -7.03 33.02 -23.39
C THR A 60 -8.21 32.69 -22.47
N ALA A 61 -9.42 32.54 -23.01
CA ALA A 61 -10.63 32.29 -22.24
C ALA A 61 -10.48 31.07 -21.34
N SER A 62 -10.01 29.93 -21.86
CA SER A 62 -9.80 28.70 -21.09
C SER A 62 -8.85 28.90 -19.90
N ARG A 63 -7.73 29.61 -20.10
CA ARG A 63 -6.75 29.87 -19.03
C ARG A 63 -7.31 30.81 -17.95
N ARG A 64 -8.10 31.82 -18.35
CA ARG A 64 -8.75 32.73 -17.40
C ARG A 64 -9.86 32.04 -16.62
N ILE A 65 -10.64 31.17 -17.26
CA ILE A 65 -11.64 30.32 -16.63
C ILE A 65 -10.97 29.41 -15.61
N GLY A 66 -9.92 28.67 -15.99
CA GLY A 66 -9.20 27.79 -15.09
C GLY A 66 -8.61 28.51 -13.87
N ARG A 67 -8.07 29.73 -14.07
CA ARG A 67 -7.59 30.55 -12.95
C ARG A 67 -8.73 30.99 -12.03
N TRP A 68 -9.85 31.45 -12.57
CA TRP A 68 -10.99 31.87 -11.77
C TRP A 68 -11.61 30.70 -10.98
N LEU A 69 -11.70 29.51 -11.59
CA LEU A 69 -12.13 28.30 -10.88
C LEU A 69 -11.17 27.94 -9.74
N ALA A 70 -9.86 28.02 -9.98
CA ALA A 70 -8.87 27.78 -8.92
C ALA A 70 -8.91 28.84 -7.80
N GLU A 71 -9.21 30.10 -8.14
CA GLU A 71 -9.44 31.17 -7.15
C GLU A 71 -10.70 30.89 -6.31
N LEU A 72 -11.81 30.48 -6.95
CA LEU A 72 -13.03 30.10 -6.26
C LEU A 72 -12.84 28.87 -5.36
N GLU A 73 -12.14 27.85 -5.85
CA GLU A 73 -11.82 26.66 -5.07
C GLU A 73 -10.93 27.01 -3.88
N ALA A 74 -9.93 27.88 -4.06
CA ALA A 74 -9.09 28.36 -2.97
C ALA A 74 -9.86 29.19 -1.92
N GLU A 75 -10.84 30.00 -2.35
CA GLU A 75 -11.69 30.77 -1.45
C GLU A 75 -12.69 29.88 -0.70
N ALA A 76 -13.29 28.90 -1.39
CA ALA A 76 -14.12 27.87 -0.77
C ALA A 76 -13.31 27.04 0.24
N ASP A 77 -12.08 26.69 -0.09
CA ASP A 77 -11.15 25.99 0.80
C ASP A 77 -10.81 26.83 2.04
N ALA A 78 -10.53 28.12 1.87
CA ALA A 78 -10.27 29.02 2.98
C ALA A 78 -11.50 29.20 3.88
N HIS A 79 -12.69 29.29 3.30
CA HIS A 79 -13.95 29.36 4.04
C HIS A 79 -14.24 28.04 4.78
N ALA A 80 -14.01 26.90 4.14
CA ALA A 80 -14.15 25.59 4.76
C ALA A 80 -13.15 25.39 5.91
N ASP A 81 -11.91 25.86 5.75
CA ASP A 81 -10.91 25.87 6.82
C ASP A 81 -11.31 26.80 7.98
N ALA A 82 -11.87 27.99 7.69
CA ALA A 82 -12.40 28.88 8.72
C ALA A 82 -13.54 28.21 9.50
N LYS A 83 -14.50 27.61 8.79
CA LYS A 83 -15.59 26.82 9.39
C LYS A 83 -15.06 25.68 10.25
N GLY A 84 -14.05 24.96 9.77
CA GLY A 84 -13.41 23.87 10.52
C GLY A 84 -12.70 24.35 11.79
N ARG A 85 -12.08 25.53 11.75
CA ARG A 85 -11.49 26.19 12.93
C ARG A 85 -12.56 26.59 13.93
N ASP A 86 -13.64 27.21 13.47
CA ASP A 86 -14.75 27.62 14.34
C ASP A 86 -15.40 26.40 15.01
N ALA A 87 -15.57 25.30 14.25
CA ALA A 87 -16.06 24.03 14.79
C ALA A 87 -15.11 23.42 15.83
N PHE A 88 -13.79 23.52 15.63
CA PHE A 88 -12.81 23.09 16.62
C PHE A 88 -12.81 23.98 17.88
N VAL A 89 -12.96 25.29 17.75
CA VAL A 89 -13.09 26.22 18.89
C VAL A 89 -14.36 25.90 19.69
N PHE A 90 -15.44 25.56 19.01
CA PHE A 90 -16.71 25.22 19.64
C PHE A 90 -16.65 23.89 20.42
N ASP A 91 -16.02 22.88 19.85
CA ASP A 91 -15.95 21.54 20.45
C ASP A 91 -14.58 20.93 20.18
N PRO A 92 -13.57 21.18 21.04
CA PRO A 92 -12.20 20.76 20.78
C PRO A 92 -11.98 19.27 21.10
N ILE A 93 -11.22 18.60 20.24
CA ILE A 93 -10.68 17.26 20.54
C ILE A 93 -9.47 17.43 21.45
N ASP A 94 -9.59 16.99 22.70
CA ASP A 94 -8.45 16.92 23.63
C ASP A 94 -7.78 15.55 23.54
N SER A 95 -6.58 15.50 22.96
CA SER A 95 -5.82 14.26 22.84
C SER A 95 -4.32 14.52 22.76
N PRO A 96 -3.49 13.71 23.43
CA PRO A 96 -2.03 13.88 23.43
C PRO A 96 -1.38 13.69 22.05
N TYR A 97 -2.12 13.10 21.11
CA TYR A 97 -1.65 12.79 19.76
C TYR A 97 -2.00 13.87 18.72
N LEU A 98 -2.83 14.85 19.10
CA LEU A 98 -3.28 15.93 18.24
C LEU A 98 -2.59 17.24 18.61
N GLN A 99 -1.97 17.89 17.65
CA GLN A 99 -1.38 19.22 17.81
C GLN A 99 -1.98 20.18 16.79
N LEU A 100 -2.26 21.40 17.23
CA LEU A 100 -2.73 22.46 16.35
C LEU A 100 -1.53 23.08 15.62
N GLY A 101 -1.58 23.08 14.29
CA GLY A 101 -0.65 23.81 13.43
C GLY A 101 -1.28 25.10 12.89
N LYS A 102 -0.46 25.96 12.27
CA LYS A 102 -0.93 27.21 11.64
C LYS A 102 -1.92 26.98 10.49
N THR A 103 -1.82 25.86 9.79
CA THR A 103 -2.57 25.55 8.55
C THR A 103 -3.41 24.27 8.66
N GLY A 104 -3.55 23.69 9.85
CA GLY A 104 -4.32 22.47 10.07
C GLY A 104 -3.87 21.72 11.32
N PHE A 105 -4.40 20.52 11.49
CA PHE A 105 -4.04 19.59 12.54
C PHE A 105 -2.76 18.81 12.18
N ARG A 106 -1.92 18.59 13.18
CA ARG A 106 -0.70 17.79 13.13
C ARG A 106 -0.87 16.60 14.07
N ILE A 107 -0.96 15.41 13.50
CA ILE A 107 -1.22 14.19 14.27
C ILE A 107 0.07 13.38 14.36
N ARG A 108 0.54 13.15 15.59
CA ARG A 108 1.75 12.39 15.88
C ARG A 108 1.39 11.13 16.65
N THR A 109 1.05 10.07 15.94
CA THR A 109 0.69 8.76 16.53
C THR A 109 1.80 7.72 16.34
N PRO A 110 1.90 6.73 17.24
CA PRO A 110 2.71 5.54 16.99
C PRO A 110 2.22 4.79 15.74
N TYR A 111 3.14 4.14 15.01
CA TYR A 111 2.78 3.38 13.82
C TYR A 111 1.83 2.23 14.16
N SER A 112 0.63 2.31 13.58
CA SER A 112 -0.41 1.29 13.59
C SER A 112 -1.08 1.26 12.23
N LYS A 113 -1.28 0.06 11.67
CA LYS A 113 -1.96 -0.09 10.39
C LYS A 113 -3.37 0.49 10.44
N THR A 114 -4.11 0.21 11.52
CA THR A 114 -5.46 0.77 11.74
C THR A 114 -5.46 2.29 11.78
N VAL A 115 -4.50 2.92 12.47
CA VAL A 115 -4.41 4.39 12.53
C VAL A 115 -4.11 4.98 11.15
N VAL A 116 -3.22 4.34 10.38
CA VAL A 116 -2.88 4.76 9.02
C VAL A 116 -4.08 4.62 8.08
N ASP A 117 -4.82 3.51 8.18
CA ASP A 117 -5.99 3.25 7.36
C ASP A 117 -7.08 4.29 7.68
N GLU A 118 -7.39 4.56 8.96
CA GLU A 118 -8.38 5.58 9.35
C GLU A 118 -7.97 7.00 8.92
N LEU A 119 -6.69 7.37 9.07
CA LEU A 119 -6.23 8.71 8.66
C LEU A 119 -6.22 8.89 7.15
N ARG A 120 -6.02 7.82 6.37
CA ARG A 120 -6.06 7.88 4.91
C ARG A 120 -7.48 8.12 4.38
N GLU A 121 -8.48 7.65 5.10
CA GLU A 121 -9.88 7.88 4.77
C GLU A 121 -10.37 9.30 5.09
N VAL A 122 -9.63 10.05 5.93
CA VAL A 122 -9.92 11.47 6.18
C VAL A 122 -9.59 12.29 4.92
N PRO A 123 -10.54 13.07 4.37
CA PRO A 123 -10.32 13.88 3.19
C PRO A 123 -9.13 14.84 3.36
N PHE A 124 -8.35 15.00 2.28
CA PHE A 124 -7.22 15.93 2.21
C PHE A 124 -6.11 15.68 3.26
N SER A 125 -6.11 14.52 3.91
CA SER A 125 -5.02 14.11 4.79
C SER A 125 -3.77 13.86 3.97
N ARG A 126 -2.62 14.29 4.50
CA ARG A 126 -1.32 14.07 3.89
C ARG A 126 -0.32 13.57 4.93
N TRP A 127 0.47 12.59 4.53
CA TRP A 127 1.59 12.13 5.34
C TRP A 127 2.84 12.95 5.01
N ASP A 128 3.46 13.52 6.04
CA ASP A 128 4.76 14.19 5.95
C ASP A 128 5.85 13.21 6.37
N GLY A 129 6.65 12.75 5.40
CA GLY A 129 7.71 11.76 5.63
C GLY A 129 8.89 12.27 6.43
N ASP A 130 9.16 13.58 6.34
CA ASP A 130 10.32 14.21 6.98
C ASP A 130 10.05 14.42 8.47
N LEU A 131 8.87 14.95 8.79
CA LEU A 131 8.46 15.16 10.17
C LEU A 131 7.82 13.91 10.80
N ARG A 132 7.45 12.91 9.99
CA ARG A 132 6.67 11.72 10.39
C ARG A 132 5.37 12.11 11.08
N ILE A 133 4.67 13.07 10.50
CA ILE A 133 3.43 13.65 11.03
C ILE A 133 2.37 13.58 9.94
N TRP A 134 1.13 13.31 10.34
CA TRP A 134 -0.03 13.50 9.47
C TRP A 134 -0.48 14.96 9.55
N HIS A 135 -0.63 15.60 8.40
CA HIS A 135 -1.23 16.93 8.29
C HIS A 135 -2.64 16.79 7.75
N VAL A 136 -3.59 17.34 8.48
CA VAL A 136 -5.01 17.33 8.16
C VAL A 136 -5.52 18.77 8.15
N PRO A 137 -6.03 19.29 7.02
CA PRO A 137 -6.59 20.63 6.95
C PRO A 137 -7.76 20.83 7.93
N PHE A 138 -8.06 22.08 8.27
CA PHE A 138 -9.15 22.39 9.21
C PHE A 138 -10.52 22.02 8.62
N ARG A 139 -10.71 22.12 7.31
CA ARG A 139 -11.94 21.71 6.60
C ARG A 139 -12.33 20.25 6.84
N SER A 140 -11.37 19.38 7.18
CA SER A 140 -11.62 17.97 7.44
C SER A 140 -11.87 17.67 8.92
N TYR A 141 -12.11 18.70 9.74
CA TYR A 141 -12.29 18.57 11.18
C TYR A 141 -13.44 17.64 11.58
N GLU A 142 -14.62 17.79 10.98
CA GLU A 142 -15.79 16.97 11.35
C GLU A 142 -15.57 15.48 11.08
N GLU A 143 -14.91 15.15 9.96
CA GLU A 143 -14.59 13.76 9.61
C GLU A 143 -13.47 13.21 10.51
N LEU A 144 -12.46 14.02 10.79
CA LEU A 144 -11.42 13.68 11.76
C LEU A 144 -12.02 13.39 13.14
N ARG A 145 -12.97 14.23 13.59
CA ARG A 145 -13.66 14.08 14.87
C ARG A 145 -14.46 12.80 14.95
N ARG A 146 -15.20 12.44 13.88
CA ARG A 146 -15.99 11.19 13.84
C ARG A 146 -15.12 9.96 14.02
N ARG A 147 -13.93 9.95 13.43
CA ARG A 147 -12.98 8.81 13.46
C ARG A 147 -11.97 8.87 14.61
N TRP A 148 -11.89 10.01 15.30
CA TRP A 148 -10.92 10.22 16.37
C TRP A 148 -10.96 9.15 17.47
N PRO A 149 -12.13 8.68 17.95
CA PRO A 149 -12.18 7.64 18.98
C PRO A 149 -11.49 6.33 18.57
N ASP A 150 -11.64 5.92 17.30
CA ASP A 150 -11.02 4.71 16.77
C ASP A 150 -9.51 4.90 16.58
N ILE A 151 -9.10 6.08 16.10
CA ILE A 151 -7.70 6.47 15.96
C ILE A 151 -7.01 6.47 17.33
N GLU A 152 -7.63 7.08 18.35
CA GLU A 152 -7.07 7.16 19.70
C GLU A 152 -7.03 5.78 20.36
N ALA A 153 -8.10 4.98 20.27
CA ALA A 153 -8.12 3.62 20.79
C ALA A 153 -7.04 2.75 20.12
N ALA A 154 -6.87 2.86 18.80
CA ALA A 154 -5.83 2.16 18.07
C ALA A 154 -4.43 2.68 18.40
N ALA A 155 -4.25 3.97 18.65
CA ALA A 155 -2.99 4.56 19.10
C ALA A 155 -2.60 4.06 20.50
N ARG A 156 -3.52 4.14 21.48
CA ARG A 156 -3.33 3.64 22.86
C ARG A 156 -3.00 2.14 22.88
N ARG A 157 -3.75 1.31 22.15
CA ARG A 157 -3.48 -0.14 22.05
C ARG A 157 -2.09 -0.45 21.48
N ASN A 158 -1.53 0.45 20.67
CA ASN A 158 -0.24 0.27 20.02
C ASN A 158 0.89 1.07 20.67
N GLU A 159 0.64 1.70 21.83
CA GLU A 159 1.70 2.24 22.66
C GLU A 159 2.75 1.15 22.92
N PRO A 160 4.04 1.46 22.79
CA PRO A 160 5.13 0.51 23.02
C PRO A 160 5.03 -0.21 24.37
N GLU A 161 4.44 0.44 25.38
CA GLU A 161 4.25 -0.08 26.73
C GLU A 161 3.14 -1.14 26.78
N GLU A 162 1.99 -0.92 26.16
CA GLU A 162 0.91 -1.91 26.03
C GLU A 162 1.29 -3.07 25.09
N ARG A 163 2.18 -2.85 24.12
CA ARG A 163 2.79 -3.94 23.34
C ARG A 163 3.76 -4.77 24.17
N ARG A 164 4.56 -4.15 25.05
CA ARG A 164 5.46 -4.87 25.98
C ARG A 164 4.67 -5.67 26.99
N ARG A 165 3.65 -5.07 27.61
CA ARG A 165 2.76 -5.74 28.56
C ARG A 165 2.04 -6.94 27.95
N ARG A 166 1.48 -6.82 26.75
CA ARG A 166 0.88 -7.97 26.03
C ARG A 166 1.90 -9.01 25.56
N ALA A 167 3.13 -8.59 25.26
CA ALA A 167 4.20 -9.52 24.96
C ALA A 167 4.62 -10.30 26.22
N GLU A 168 4.61 -9.65 27.39
CA GLU A 168 4.88 -10.26 28.69
C GLU A 168 3.74 -11.17 29.15
N GLU A 169 2.48 -10.78 28.97
CA GLU A 169 1.31 -11.64 29.26
C GLU A 169 1.23 -12.85 28.31
N ARG A 170 1.74 -12.74 27.07
CA ARG A 170 1.87 -13.89 26.15
C ARG A 170 3.15 -14.70 26.37
N LYS A 171 4.14 -14.15 27.07
CA LYS A 171 5.43 -14.80 27.34
C LYS A 171 5.19 -15.89 28.38
N GLY A 172 5.18 -17.14 27.92
CA GLY A 172 4.85 -18.29 28.76
C GLY A 172 3.56 -19.02 28.39
N SER A 173 2.82 -18.56 27.37
CA SER A 173 1.80 -19.40 26.73
C SER A 173 2.47 -20.65 26.14
N GLU A 174 1.82 -21.82 26.22
CA GLU A 174 2.31 -23.05 25.61
C GLU A 174 2.65 -22.87 24.13
N GLN A 175 1.92 -22.01 23.43
CA GLN A 175 2.16 -21.69 22.02
C GLN A 175 3.45 -20.86 21.81
N ASP A 176 3.79 -19.97 22.76
CA ASP A 176 5.05 -19.21 22.76
C ASP A 176 6.24 -20.13 23.07
N ILE A 177 6.10 -21.03 24.04
CA ILE A 177 7.12 -22.05 24.37
C ILE A 177 7.37 -22.94 23.15
N ARG A 178 6.31 -23.49 22.52
CA ARG A 178 6.44 -24.30 21.29
C ARG A 178 7.02 -23.51 20.12
N SER A 179 6.68 -22.23 19.97
CA SER A 179 7.24 -21.35 18.93
C SER A 179 8.73 -21.09 19.17
N ARG A 180 9.14 -20.86 20.42
CA ARG A 180 10.52 -20.66 20.83
C ARG A 180 11.36 -21.91 20.62
N LEU A 181 10.83 -23.08 20.98
CA LEU A 181 11.46 -24.37 20.74
C LEU A 181 11.62 -24.64 19.24
N ARG A 182 10.56 -24.44 18.42
CA ARG A 182 10.64 -24.51 16.94
C ARG A 182 11.68 -23.57 16.36
N SER A 183 11.76 -22.35 16.89
CA SER A 183 12.73 -21.36 16.45
C SER A 183 14.17 -21.73 16.84
N ALA A 184 14.37 -22.30 18.03
CA ALA A 184 15.66 -22.82 18.47
C ALA A 184 16.10 -24.01 17.61
N GLU A 185 15.18 -24.92 17.29
CA GLU A 185 15.44 -26.06 16.43
C GLU A 185 15.82 -25.62 15.00
N ARG A 186 15.09 -24.66 14.42
CA ARG A 186 15.46 -24.06 13.12
C ARG A 186 16.85 -23.40 13.10
N ARG A 187 17.31 -22.85 14.24
CA ARG A 187 18.66 -22.26 14.33
C ARG A 187 19.76 -23.30 14.31
N ARG A 188 19.48 -24.57 14.65
CA ARG A 188 20.44 -25.68 14.56
C ARG A 188 20.72 -26.07 13.11
N ARG A 189 19.89 -25.61 12.15
CA ARG A 189 20.06 -25.82 10.70
C ARG A 189 20.29 -27.28 10.31
N ARG A 190 19.57 -28.17 10.99
CA ARG A 190 19.48 -29.59 10.68
C ARG A 190 18.07 -29.90 10.18
N TYR A 191 17.94 -30.89 9.31
CA TYR A 191 16.66 -31.33 8.77
C TYR A 191 16.70 -32.85 8.61
N PRO A 192 15.63 -33.58 8.98
CA PRO A 192 15.56 -35.02 8.79
C PRO A 192 15.41 -35.33 7.30
N LEU A 193 16.21 -36.28 6.80
CA LEU A 193 16.19 -36.74 5.42
C LEU A 193 16.05 -38.26 5.39
N LEU A 194 15.28 -38.80 4.46
CA LEU A 194 15.20 -40.25 4.29
C LEU A 194 16.54 -40.81 3.82
N SER A 195 17.05 -41.86 4.48
CA SER A 195 18.35 -42.45 4.12
C SER A 195 18.44 -42.95 2.66
N HIS A 196 17.31 -43.27 2.03
CA HIS A 196 17.23 -43.78 0.66
C HIS A 196 16.92 -42.70 -0.38
N ASP A 197 16.60 -41.46 0.03
CA ASP A 197 16.26 -40.35 -0.87
C ASP A 197 16.98 -39.06 -0.44
N LEU A 198 18.29 -39.02 -0.71
CA LEU A 198 19.17 -37.93 -0.29
C LEU A 198 19.25 -36.79 -1.33
N PRO A 199 19.16 -35.51 -0.89
CA PRO A 199 19.28 -34.36 -1.76
C PRO A 199 20.70 -34.16 -2.28
N PRO A 200 20.86 -33.52 -3.45
CA PRO A 200 22.17 -33.15 -3.96
C PRO A 200 22.85 -32.11 -3.05
N ILE A 201 24.03 -32.47 -2.53
CA ILE A 201 24.87 -31.58 -1.71
C ILE A 201 25.34 -30.38 -2.57
N GLY A 202 25.36 -29.19 -1.96
CA GLY A 202 25.83 -27.97 -2.61
C GLY A 202 24.87 -27.38 -3.65
N ARG A 203 23.68 -27.96 -3.84
CA ARG A 203 22.65 -27.42 -4.74
C ARG A 203 21.45 -26.87 -3.97
N PRO A 204 20.84 -25.76 -4.43
CA PRO A 204 19.61 -25.25 -3.84
C PRO A 204 18.44 -26.21 -4.08
N VAL A 205 17.85 -26.69 -2.98
CA VAL A 205 16.65 -27.52 -2.94
C VAL A 205 15.60 -26.86 -2.05
N ALA A 206 14.33 -27.12 -2.31
CA ALA A 206 13.22 -26.69 -1.48
C ALA A 206 12.89 -27.77 -0.44
N ILE A 207 12.60 -27.34 0.78
CA ILE A 207 12.05 -28.14 1.88
C ILE A 207 10.81 -27.41 2.44
N THR A 208 10.10 -28.01 3.39
CA THR A 208 8.94 -27.42 4.07
C THR A 208 9.23 -26.04 4.71
N TYR A 209 10.50 -25.74 5.02
CA TYR A 209 10.92 -24.45 5.58
C TYR A 209 11.39 -23.42 4.54
N GLY A 210 11.41 -23.78 3.25
CA GLY A 210 11.84 -22.94 2.14
C GLY A 210 13.08 -23.50 1.42
N ILE A 211 13.74 -22.65 0.62
CA ILE A 211 14.87 -23.07 -0.20
C ILE A 211 16.17 -23.03 0.61
N VAL A 212 16.87 -24.16 0.65
CA VAL A 212 18.11 -24.40 1.41
C VAL A 212 19.17 -25.07 0.54
N VAL A 213 20.43 -25.02 0.98
CA VAL A 213 21.53 -25.80 0.39
C VAL A 213 22.05 -26.73 1.46
N PHE A 214 21.98 -28.04 1.22
CA PHE A 214 22.59 -29.02 2.12
C PHE A 214 24.11 -28.97 1.98
N THR A 215 24.81 -28.86 3.11
CA THR A 215 26.27 -28.82 3.18
C THR A 215 26.85 -30.19 3.50
N GLU A 216 26.16 -30.95 4.35
CA GLU A 216 26.63 -32.23 4.85
C GLU A 216 25.43 -33.11 5.25
N ILE A 217 25.58 -34.42 5.08
CA ILE A 217 24.63 -35.43 5.54
C ILE A 217 25.44 -36.35 6.45
N SER A 218 25.16 -36.30 7.76
CA SER A 218 25.99 -36.93 8.79
C SER A 218 25.87 -38.45 8.86
N GLY A 219 24.76 -39.01 8.36
CA GLY A 219 24.44 -40.44 8.54
C GLY A 219 23.97 -40.80 9.95
N GLU A 220 23.91 -39.85 10.88
CA GLU A 220 23.34 -40.06 12.21
C GLU A 220 21.82 -40.20 12.11
N LEU A 221 21.29 -41.30 12.66
CA LEU A 221 19.84 -41.55 12.69
C LEU A 221 19.13 -40.54 13.61
N VAL A 222 17.96 -40.11 13.16
CA VAL A 222 17.12 -39.18 13.91
C VAL A 222 16.34 -39.95 14.96
N ALA A 223 16.52 -39.58 16.24
CA ALA A 223 15.69 -40.09 17.32
C ALA A 223 14.26 -39.51 17.20
N ALA A 224 13.37 -40.25 16.54
CA ALA A 224 12.00 -39.84 16.22
C ALA A 224 11.21 -39.33 17.44
N GLU A 225 11.37 -39.98 18.59
CA GLU A 225 10.69 -39.62 19.85
C GLU A 225 11.03 -38.21 20.35
N VAL A 226 12.26 -37.75 20.12
CA VAL A 226 12.75 -36.44 20.60
C VAL A 226 12.34 -35.31 19.66
N VAL A 227 12.00 -35.63 18.40
CA VAL A 227 11.76 -34.64 17.36
C VAL A 227 10.35 -34.66 16.78
N ALA A 228 9.49 -35.58 17.21
CA ALA A 228 8.10 -35.70 16.77
C ALA A 228 7.30 -34.38 16.93
N ASP A 229 7.63 -33.58 17.95
CA ASP A 229 7.05 -32.23 18.16
C ASP A 229 7.38 -31.22 17.05
N PHE A 230 8.47 -31.44 16.31
CA PHE A 230 8.99 -30.54 15.27
C PHE A 230 8.82 -31.11 13.86
N TYR A 231 8.91 -32.43 13.73
CA TYR A 231 8.81 -33.18 12.50
C TYR A 231 7.92 -34.41 12.74
N PRO A 232 6.59 -34.30 12.54
CA PRO A 232 5.65 -35.37 12.87
C PRO A 232 5.81 -36.62 11.99
N ASP A 233 6.39 -36.48 10.81
CA ASP A 233 6.48 -37.55 9.80
C ASP A 233 7.83 -38.30 9.82
N VAL A 234 8.63 -38.12 10.88
CA VAL A 234 9.95 -38.75 11.02
C VAL A 234 9.82 -40.20 11.49
N THR A 235 10.38 -41.11 10.70
CA THR A 235 10.59 -42.53 11.01
C THR A 235 12.04 -42.82 11.40
N GLU A 236 12.31 -44.04 11.88
CA GLU A 236 13.66 -44.50 12.29
C GLU A 236 14.70 -44.50 11.15
N ASP A 237 14.27 -44.45 9.89
CA ASP A 237 15.14 -44.45 8.70
C ASP A 237 15.63 -43.05 8.28
N HIS A 238 15.35 -42.02 9.08
CA HIS A 238 15.77 -40.66 8.79
C HIS A 238 17.17 -40.38 9.32
N VAL A 239 17.97 -39.68 8.52
CA VAL A 239 19.30 -39.18 8.86
C VAL A 239 19.33 -37.65 8.94
N TRP A 240 20.26 -37.09 9.71
CA TRP A 240 20.42 -35.64 9.79
C TRP A 240 21.18 -35.05 8.59
N GLY A 241 20.54 -34.13 7.89
CA GLY A 241 21.15 -33.23 6.91
C GLY A 241 21.35 -31.81 7.46
N TYR A 242 22.57 -31.31 7.41
CA TYR A 242 22.91 -29.93 7.75
C TYR A 242 22.77 -29.03 6.53
N TRP A 243 22.17 -27.84 6.74
CA TRP A 243 21.88 -26.92 5.65
C TRP A 243 22.31 -25.49 5.94
N ARG A 244 22.46 -24.70 4.88
CA ARG A 244 22.65 -23.26 4.95
C ARG A 244 21.68 -22.53 4.04
N GLN A 245 21.53 -21.24 4.27
CA GLN A 245 20.78 -20.40 3.34
C GLN A 245 21.56 -20.28 2.01
N PRO A 246 20.87 -20.38 0.87
CA PRO A 246 21.49 -20.18 -0.44
C PRO A 246 21.89 -18.71 -0.62
N THR A 247 22.98 -18.51 -1.35
CA THR A 247 23.41 -17.18 -1.82
C THR A 247 22.57 -16.70 -3.01
N LEU A 248 22.63 -15.41 -3.34
CA LEU A 248 21.90 -14.89 -4.51
C LEU A 248 22.37 -15.56 -5.81
N GLU A 249 23.67 -15.76 -5.95
CA GLU A 249 24.27 -16.39 -7.13
C GLU A 249 23.79 -17.83 -7.32
N GLU A 250 23.76 -18.61 -6.25
CA GLU A 250 23.25 -19.99 -6.28
C GLU A 250 21.77 -20.02 -6.70
N LEU A 251 20.93 -19.15 -6.15
CA LEU A 251 19.51 -19.05 -6.53
C LEU A 251 19.29 -18.64 -7.99
N VAL A 252 20.20 -17.83 -8.55
CA VAL A 252 20.12 -17.40 -9.95
C VAL A 252 20.55 -18.53 -10.89
N ARG A 253 21.59 -19.29 -10.52
CA ARG A 253 22.10 -20.43 -11.29
C ARG A 253 21.17 -21.65 -11.26
N THR A 254 20.29 -21.78 -10.26
CA THR A 254 19.34 -22.89 -10.18
C THR A 254 18.29 -22.82 -11.28
N TRP A 255 18.17 -23.93 -12.03
CA TRP A 255 17.10 -24.14 -13.00
C TRP A 255 15.79 -24.53 -12.29
N PRO A 256 14.66 -23.89 -12.64
CA PRO A 256 13.38 -24.16 -12.00
C PRO A 256 12.82 -25.53 -12.41
N ALA A 257 12.20 -26.23 -11.46
CA ALA A 257 11.37 -27.38 -11.77
C ALA A 257 10.09 -26.94 -12.52
N LYS A 258 9.69 -27.71 -13.53
CA LYS A 258 8.47 -27.46 -14.34
C LYS A 258 7.17 -27.79 -13.59
N ARG A 259 7.22 -28.68 -12.60
CA ARG A 259 6.09 -29.07 -11.76
C ARG A 259 6.49 -29.02 -10.30
N SER A 260 5.59 -28.54 -9.46
CA SER A 260 5.69 -28.77 -8.02
C SER A 260 5.62 -30.27 -7.75
N PRO A 261 6.36 -30.79 -6.75
CA PRO A 261 6.13 -32.16 -6.30
C PRO A 261 4.67 -32.31 -5.87
N GLY A 262 4.02 -33.38 -6.33
CA GLY A 262 2.78 -33.84 -5.73
C GLY A 262 3.13 -34.93 -4.74
N GLY A 263 2.85 -34.72 -3.45
CA GLY A 263 3.10 -35.70 -2.39
C GLY A 263 4.00 -35.16 -1.26
N ASP A 264 4.18 -36.02 -0.26
CA ASP A 264 4.92 -35.74 0.98
C ASP A 264 6.41 -36.08 0.80
N ILE A 265 7.09 -35.30 -0.04
CA ILE A 265 8.53 -35.48 -0.30
C ILE A 265 9.32 -34.56 0.62
N ALA A 266 10.30 -35.12 1.34
CA ALA A 266 11.12 -34.38 2.29
C ALA A 266 11.85 -33.17 1.67
N TRP A 267 12.18 -33.24 0.38
CA TRP A 267 12.80 -32.17 -0.39
C TRP A 267 12.41 -32.22 -1.89
N TRP A 268 12.47 -31.11 -2.60
CA TRP A 268 12.22 -31.05 -4.04
C TRP A 268 13.06 -29.99 -4.76
N LEU A 269 13.09 -30.05 -6.09
CA LEU A 269 13.67 -28.99 -6.90
C LEU A 269 12.74 -27.77 -6.90
N PRO A 270 13.24 -26.56 -6.59
CA PRO A 270 12.39 -25.39 -6.41
C PRO A 270 11.75 -24.97 -7.73
N THR A 271 10.48 -24.57 -7.66
CA THR A 271 9.73 -24.03 -8.79
C THR A 271 10.06 -22.56 -9.04
N ILE A 272 9.69 -22.03 -10.21
CA ILE A 272 9.93 -20.61 -10.52
C ILE A 272 9.20 -19.66 -9.55
N GLU A 273 8.02 -20.05 -9.08
CA GLU A 273 7.21 -19.26 -8.15
C GLU A 273 7.82 -19.22 -6.73
N GLU A 274 8.58 -20.24 -6.34
CA GLU A 274 9.36 -20.24 -5.08
C GLU A 274 10.70 -19.50 -5.24
N LEU A 275 11.35 -19.60 -6.40
CA LEU A 275 12.63 -18.94 -6.68
C LEU A 275 12.49 -17.42 -6.76
N ARG A 276 11.42 -16.88 -7.33
CA ARG A 276 11.16 -15.43 -7.45
C ARG A 276 11.21 -14.69 -6.09
N PRO A 277 10.41 -15.06 -5.07
CA PRO A 277 10.44 -14.42 -3.75
C PRO A 277 11.77 -14.68 -3.03
N ALA A 278 12.36 -15.86 -3.19
CA ALA A 278 13.66 -16.17 -2.58
C ALA A 278 14.78 -15.28 -3.14
N ARG A 279 14.86 -15.11 -4.46
CA ARG A 279 15.81 -14.20 -5.14
C ARG A 279 15.64 -12.76 -4.69
N ARG A 280 14.39 -12.27 -4.60
CA ARG A 280 14.10 -10.91 -4.11
C ARG A 280 14.59 -10.71 -2.67
N THR A 281 14.33 -11.70 -1.81
CA THR A 281 14.73 -11.64 -0.41
C THR A 281 16.26 -11.70 -0.27
N ALA A 282 16.93 -12.58 -1.01
CA ALA A 282 18.39 -12.68 -1.05
C ALA A 282 19.04 -11.37 -1.53
N ARG A 283 18.51 -10.76 -2.59
CA ARG A 283 18.98 -9.45 -3.10
C ARG A 283 18.87 -8.34 -2.05
N SER A 284 17.77 -8.30 -1.29
CA SER A 284 17.61 -7.34 -0.19
C SER A 284 18.62 -7.58 0.93
N ARG A 285 18.90 -8.84 1.29
CA ARG A 285 19.90 -9.18 2.32
C ARG A 285 21.32 -8.78 1.89
N GLU A 286 21.69 -9.03 0.64
CA GLU A 286 23.00 -8.61 0.11
C GLU A 286 23.13 -7.08 0.06
N ALA A 287 22.09 -6.37 -0.39
CA ALA A 287 22.09 -4.90 -0.38
C ALA A 287 22.29 -4.34 1.03
N LYS A 288 21.61 -4.92 2.04
CA LYS A 288 21.78 -4.54 3.44
C LYS A 288 23.17 -4.86 3.99
N ARG A 289 23.78 -5.99 3.58
CA ARG A 289 25.16 -6.33 3.96
C ARG A 289 26.15 -5.35 3.34
N ARG A 290 26.01 -5.03 2.05
CA ARG A 290 26.87 -4.06 1.35
C ARG A 290 26.75 -2.65 1.93
N ALA A 291 25.55 -2.22 2.30
CA ALA A 291 25.34 -0.92 2.95
C ALA A 291 25.92 -0.84 4.39
N LYS A 292 26.28 -1.98 4.99
CA LYS A 292 26.80 -2.06 6.36
C LYS A 292 28.32 -2.29 6.41
N THR A 293 28.93 -2.63 5.27
CA THR A 293 30.39 -2.68 5.13
C THR A 293 30.84 -1.30 4.63
N PRO A 294 31.66 -0.56 5.41
CA PRO A 294 32.14 0.77 5.04
C PRO A 294 33.06 0.76 3.83
#